data_AF-A0A7Y5AU58-F1
#
_entry.id   AF-A0A7Y5AU58-F1
#
_cell.length_a   1.000
_cell.length_b   1.000
_cell.length_c   1.000
_cell.angle_alpha   90.00
_cell.angle_beta   90.00
_cell.angle_gamma   90.00
#
_symmetry.space_group_name_H-M   'P 1'
#
loop_
_entity.id
_entity.type
_entity.pdbx_description
1 polymer ?
#
loop_
_entity_poly.entity_id
_entity_poly.type
_entity_poly.pdbx_seq_one_letter_code
_entity_poly.pdbx_strand_id
1 'polypeptide(L)' 'MTTTYIDVEKQAQLLSKEEQARLVNTLLAALAPPADAAIEAKWLHEVAEREAQYLNGEATLIDADTVFANARKQLK' A
#
# COMPACT_ATOMS: atom_id res chain seq x y z
N MET A 1 17.17 -23.18 20.83
CA MET A 1 15.76 -23.00 21.22
C MET A 1 14.98 -22.73 19.96
N THR A 2 13.83 -23.40 19.78
CA THR A 2 13.00 -23.27 18.59
C THR A 2 11.95 -22.20 18.86
N THR A 3 12.05 -21.04 18.21
CA THR A 3 11.05 -19.98 18.32
C THR A 3 9.78 -20.39 17.59
N THR A 4 8.61 -20.30 18.24
CA THR A 4 7.31 -20.64 17.62
C THR A 4 6.63 -19.40 17.04
N TYR A 5 5.63 -19.59 16.18
CA TYR A 5 4.79 -18.48 15.67
C TYR A 5 4.21 -17.63 16.80
N ILE A 6 3.68 -18.28 17.85
CA ILE A 6 3.07 -17.60 18.99
C ILE A 6 4.08 -16.71 19.71
N ASP A 7 5.34 -17.16 19.81
CA ASP A 7 6.40 -16.36 20.43
C ASP A 7 6.72 -15.12 19.60
N VAL A 8 6.81 -15.26 18.26
CA VAL A 8 7.04 -14.13 17.34
C VAL A 8 5.88 -13.14 17.36
N GLU A 9 4.63 -13.64 17.35
CA GLU A 9 3.44 -12.79 17.41
C GLU A 9 3.40 -11.96 18.68
N LYS A 10 3.66 -12.58 19.84
CA LYS A 10 3.73 -11.87 21.13
C LYS A 10 4.85 -10.82 21.13
N GLN A 11 6.02 -11.16 20.61
CA GLN A 11 7.14 -10.21 20.51
C GLN A 11 6.79 -9.01 19.61
N ALA A 12 6.14 -9.26 18.46
CA ALA A 12 5.70 -8.20 17.55
C ALA A 12 4.65 -7.27 18.20
N GLN A 13 3.76 -7.82 19.04
CA GLN A 13 2.76 -7.02 19.76
C GLN A 13 3.37 -6.10 20.84
N LEU A 14 4.55 -6.44 21.37
CA LEU A 14 5.27 -5.64 22.37
C LEU A 14 6.07 -4.46 21.78
N LEU A 15 6.25 -4.42 20.45
CA LEU A 15 6.96 -3.35 19.76
C LEU A 15 6.22 -2.00 19.86
N SER A 16 6.97 -0.90 19.72
CA SER A 16 6.38 0.43 19.54
C SER A 16 5.53 0.48 18.26
N LYS A 17 4.66 1.49 18.11
CA LYS A 17 3.86 1.65 16.89
C LYS A 17 4.71 1.86 15.63
N GLU A 18 5.79 2.60 15.75
CA GLU A 18 6.76 2.82 14.68
C GLU A 18 7.50 1.52 14.32
N GLU A 19 7.86 0.72 15.32
CA GLU A 19 8.49 -0.59 15.12
C GLU A 19 7.53 -1.60 14.48
N GLN A 20 6.27 -1.64 14.92
CA GLN A 20 5.22 -2.44 14.29
C GLN A 20 5.04 -2.07 12.83
N ALA A 21 4.98 -0.77 12.50
CA ALA A 21 4.86 -0.32 11.12
C ALA A 21 6.05 -0.77 10.25
N ARG A 22 7.27 -0.66 10.77
CA ARG A 22 8.48 -1.14 10.08
C ARG A 22 8.47 -2.66 9.87
N LEU A 23 8.06 -3.43 10.88
CA LEU A 23 7.95 -4.87 10.79
C LEU A 23 6.89 -5.29 9.75
N VAL A 24 5.72 -4.67 9.78
CA VAL A 24 4.64 -4.92 8.80
C VAL A 24 5.12 -4.64 7.38
N ASN A 25 5.78 -3.51 7.13
CA ASN A 25 6.31 -3.21 5.81
C ASN A 25 7.33 -4.26 5.33
N THR A 26 8.21 -4.72 6.22
CA THR A 26 9.20 -5.75 5.91
C THR A 26 8.53 -7.08 5.55
N LEU A 27 7.52 -7.49 6.34
CA LEU A 27 6.78 -8.73 6.09
C LEU A 27 5.95 -8.66 4.80
N LEU A 28 5.29 -7.52 4.55
CA LEU A 28 4.55 -7.31 3.29
C LEU A 28 5.48 -7.37 2.08
N ALA A 29 6.66 -6.75 2.16
CA ALA A 29 7.65 -6.84 1.09
C ALA A 29 8.15 -8.28 0.86
N ALA A 30 8.35 -9.05 1.93
CA ALA A 30 8.77 -10.45 1.84
C ALA A 30 7.67 -11.37 1.28
N LEU A 31 6.40 -11.03 1.52
CA LEU A 31 5.23 -11.77 1.02
C LEU A 31 4.80 -11.31 -0.38
N ALA A 32 5.34 -10.20 -0.88
CA ALA A 32 5.00 -9.69 -2.19
C ALA A 32 5.37 -10.75 -3.26
N PRO A 33 4.41 -11.17 -4.11
CA PRO A 33 4.73 -12.06 -5.21
C PRO A 33 5.76 -11.38 -6.13
N PRO A 34 6.60 -12.15 -6.84
CA PRO A 34 7.48 -11.57 -7.84
C PRO A 34 6.67 -10.71 -8.80
N ALA A 35 7.11 -9.47 -8.99
CA ALA A 35 6.42 -8.52 -9.85
C ALA A 35 6.36 -9.10 -11.27
N ASP A 36 5.15 -9.28 -11.79
CA ASP A 36 4.96 -9.61 -13.19
C ASP A 36 5.40 -8.40 -14.02
N ALA A 37 6.48 -8.55 -14.78
CA ALA A 37 7.04 -7.48 -15.58
C ALA A 37 6.03 -6.87 -16.55
N ALA A 38 5.03 -7.64 -17.01
CA ALA A 38 3.97 -7.13 -17.86
C ALA A 38 2.97 -6.24 -17.08
N ILE A 39 2.70 -6.57 -15.82
CA ILE A 39 1.88 -5.73 -14.93
C ILE A 39 2.63 -4.43 -14.62
N GLU A 40 3.92 -4.52 -14.29
CA GLU A 40 4.74 -3.33 -13.99
C GLU A 40 4.82 -2.39 -15.20
N ALA A 41 5.04 -2.93 -16.40
CA ALA A 41 5.05 -2.12 -17.62
C ALA A 41 3.71 -1.42 -17.89
N LYS A 42 2.59 -2.11 -17.67
CA LYS A 42 1.25 -1.50 -17.79
C LYS A 42 1.00 -0.44 -16.74
N TRP A 43 1.47 -0.67 -15.52
CA TRP A 43 1.36 0.31 -14.44
C TRP A 43 2.14 1.58 -14.73
N LEU A 44 3.39 1.46 -15.19
CA LEU A 44 4.20 2.61 -15.60
C LEU A 44 3.55 3.40 -16.74
N HIS A 45 2.94 2.72 -17.71
CA HIS A 45 2.19 3.37 -18.78
C HIS A 45 0.99 4.16 -18.25
N GLU A 46 0.17 3.56 -17.38
CA GLU A 46 -0.99 4.22 -16.77
C GLU A 46 -0.58 5.45 -15.97
N VAL A 47 0.49 5.37 -15.17
CA VAL A 47 0.99 6.50 -14.38
C VAL A 47 1.41 7.66 -15.29
N ALA A 48 2.16 7.36 -16.35
CA ALA A 48 2.59 8.37 -17.32
C ALA A 48 1.40 9.01 -18.05
N GLU A 49 0.39 8.22 -18.43
CA GLU A 49 -0.82 8.72 -19.07
C GLU A 49 -1.61 9.65 -18.13
N ARG A 50 -1.81 9.24 -16.87
CA ARG A 50 -2.52 10.05 -15.87
C ARG A 50 -1.79 11.34 -15.53
N GLU A 51 -0.47 11.29 -15.45
CA GLU A 51 0.35 12.49 -15.23
C GLU A 51 0.20 13.46 -16.41
N ALA A 52 0.26 12.96 -17.65
CA ALA A 52 0.05 13.80 -18.83
C ALA A 52 -1.35 14.43 -18.88
N GLN A 53 -2.40 13.64 -18.61
CA GLN A 53 -3.78 14.15 -18.53
C GLN A 53 -3.93 15.22 -17.44
N TYR A 54 -3.28 15.03 -16.29
CA TYR A 54 -3.27 16.02 -15.21
C TYR A 54 -2.60 17.32 -15.65
N LEU A 55 -1.39 17.23 -16.21
CA LEU A 55 -0.61 18.40 -16.64
C LEU A 55 -1.27 19.17 -17.79
N ASN A 56 -1.98 18.47 -18.68
CA ASN A 56 -2.70 19.09 -19.79
C ASN A 56 -4.10 19.62 -19.39
N GLY A 57 -4.53 19.40 -18.14
CA GLY A 57 -5.86 19.82 -17.67
C GLY A 57 -7.02 18.97 -18.22
N GLU A 58 -6.71 17.78 -18.74
CA GLU A 58 -7.69 16.81 -19.26
C GLU A 58 -8.23 15.89 -18.16
N ALA A 59 -7.53 15.81 -17.02
CA ALA A 59 -7.93 14.99 -15.89
C ALA A 59 -9.16 15.59 -15.17
N THR A 60 -10.16 14.74 -14.90
CA THR A 60 -11.24 15.07 -13.98
C THR A 60 -10.77 14.84 -12.55
N LEU A 61 -10.62 15.92 -11.78
CA LEU A 61 -10.15 15.85 -10.39
C LEU A 61 -11.34 15.77 -9.44
N ILE A 62 -11.15 14.99 -8.37
CA ILE A 62 -12.11 14.87 -7.28
C ILE A 62 -11.42 15.43 -6.03
N ASP A 63 -12.12 16.31 -5.31
CA ASP A 63 -11.60 16.85 -4.06
C ASP A 63 -11.24 15.74 -3.08
N ALA A 64 -10.07 15.87 -2.45
CA ALA A 64 -9.56 14.87 -1.52
C ALA A 64 -10.57 14.59 -0.39
N ASP A 65 -11.24 15.61 0.15
CA ASP A 65 -12.27 15.45 1.17
C ASP A 65 -13.43 14.57 0.71
N THR A 66 -13.84 14.70 -0.55
CA THR A 66 -14.88 13.88 -1.17
C THR A 66 -14.40 12.42 -1.29
N VAL A 67 -13.16 12.21 -1.73
CA VAL A 67 -12.55 10.87 -1.81
C VAL A 67 -12.53 10.20 -0.43
N PHE A 68 -12.02 10.88 0.59
CA PHE A 68 -11.94 10.34 1.95
C PHE A 68 -13.32 10.09 2.56
N ALA A 69 -14.29 10.97 2.32
CA ALA A 69 -15.66 10.77 2.78
C ALA A 69 -16.29 9.51 2.15
N ASN A 70 -16.05 9.27 0.87
CA ASN A 70 -16.54 8.08 0.18
C ASN A 70 -15.84 6.81 0.67
N ALA A 71 -14.53 6.83 0.86
CA ALA A 71 -13.77 5.69 1.40
C ALA A 71 -14.27 5.30 2.80
N ARG A 72 -14.47 6.28 3.70
CA ARG A 72 -15.00 6.02 5.05
C ARG A 72 -16.38 5.36 5.04
N LYS A 73 -17.25 5.68 4.08
CA LYS A 73 -18.57 5.05 3.95
C LYS A 73 -18.49 3.55 3.63
N GLN A 74 -17.38 3.09 3.03
CA GLN A 74 -17.20 1.69 2.62
C GLN A 74 -16.58 0.80 3.72
N LEU A 75 -15.97 1.38 4.75
CA LEU A 75 -15.29 0.66 5.84
C LEU A 75 -16.24 0.19 6.97
N LYS A 76 -17.39 -0.43 6.62
CA LYS A 76 -18.31 -1.01 7.61
C LYS A 76 -17.74 -2.27 8.25
#